data_AF-A0AAU5XD54-F1
#
_entry.id   AF-A0AAU5XD54-F1
#
_cell.length_a   1.000
_cell.length_b   1.000
_cell.length_c   1.000
_cell.angle_alpha   90.00
_cell.angle_beta   90.00
_cell.angle_gamma   90.00
#
_symmetry.space_group_name_H-M   'P 1'
#
loop_
_entity.id
_entity.type
_entity.pdbx_description
1 polymer ?
#
loop_
_entity_poly.entity_id
_entity_poly.type
_entity_poly.pdbx_seq_one_letter_code
_entity_poly.pdbx_strand_id
1 'polypeptide(L)'
;MARDLGHPRTGSEHLLLALSAANGTVSAALGRHGATEAAVLDAAHQAAPLGAGAAADRDILTRLGVDADRFLSRLSPAVLDLPVAREPLLPLAAARARRRCSRVTPPLGLDAQAAYEASLRLALARRDRQHRPEHLALTLIALDPGAAWVLAAVGVDTPALLTDLADAFPPPKRNLLLRAERRLGRQSRHHGLVRRYQHTTGRTVTSGGAIATLIAG
;
A
#
# COMPACT_ATOMS: atom_id res chain seq x y z
N MET A 1 -0.38 -2.10 -17.57
CA MET A 1 -0.33 -3.04 -16.43
C MET A 1 -1.71 -3.57 -16.07
N ALA A 2 -2.57 -2.85 -15.33
CA ALA A 2 -3.86 -3.40 -14.90
C ALA A 2 -4.79 -3.86 -16.05
N ARG A 3 -4.81 -3.12 -17.18
CA ARG A 3 -5.53 -3.55 -18.40
C ARG A 3 -4.97 -4.83 -18.99
N ASP A 4 -3.65 -4.92 -19.05
CA ASP A 4 -2.92 -6.04 -19.67
C ASP A 4 -3.10 -7.32 -18.85
N LEU A 5 -3.25 -7.19 -17.53
CA LEU A 5 -3.58 -8.26 -16.60
C LEU A 5 -5.08 -8.62 -16.56
N GLY A 6 -5.93 -7.89 -17.28
CA GLY A 6 -7.39 -8.07 -17.23
C GLY A 6 -8.02 -7.69 -15.88
N HIS A 7 -7.30 -6.95 -15.03
CA HIS A 7 -7.81 -6.55 -13.73
C HIS A 7 -8.81 -5.40 -13.84
N PRO A 8 -9.96 -5.48 -13.13
CA PRO A 8 -11.04 -4.48 -13.22
C PRO A 8 -10.67 -3.14 -12.58
N ARG A 9 -9.58 -3.08 -11.80
CA ARG A 9 -9.06 -1.89 -11.14
C ARG A 9 -7.53 -1.93 -11.04
N THR A 10 -6.93 -0.78 -10.82
CA THR A 10 -5.52 -0.67 -10.42
C THR A 10 -5.42 -0.80 -8.91
N GLY A 11 -5.13 -2.01 -8.42
CA GLY A 11 -4.82 -2.31 -7.00
C GLY A 11 -3.33 -2.18 -6.64
N SER A 12 -3.01 -2.54 -5.40
CA SER A 12 -1.66 -2.44 -4.80
C SER A 12 -0.60 -3.29 -5.49
N GLU A 13 -0.97 -4.44 -6.06
CA GLU A 13 -0.10 -5.29 -6.88
C GLU A 13 0.48 -4.54 -8.09
N HIS A 14 -0.27 -3.61 -8.67
CA HIS A 14 0.20 -2.82 -9.82
C HIS A 14 1.17 -1.73 -9.40
N LEU A 15 1.00 -1.17 -8.19
CA LEU A 15 1.95 -0.23 -7.63
C LEU A 15 3.27 -0.93 -7.32
N LEU A 16 3.20 -2.14 -6.75
CA LEU A 16 4.39 -2.96 -6.48
C LEU A 16 5.09 -3.37 -7.78
N LEU A 17 4.33 -3.78 -8.80
CA LEU A 17 4.86 -4.10 -10.13
C LEU A 17 5.55 -2.88 -10.75
N ALA A 18 4.93 -1.71 -10.71
CA ALA A 18 5.54 -0.48 -11.20
C ALA A 18 6.85 -0.13 -10.45
N LEU A 19 6.91 -0.35 -9.13
CA LEU A 19 8.13 -0.14 -8.33
C LEU A 19 9.23 -1.14 -8.67
N SER A 20 8.87 -2.40 -9.00
CA SER A 20 9.84 -3.42 -9.41
C SER A 20 10.41 -3.18 -10.82
N ALA A 21 9.62 -2.57 -11.71
CA ALA A 21 10.04 -2.20 -13.07
C ALA A 21 10.80 -0.85 -13.13
N ALA A 22 10.58 0.03 -12.15
CA ALA A 22 11.20 1.34 -12.09
C ALA A 22 12.68 1.22 -11.69
N ASN A 23 13.57 1.07 -12.67
CA ASN A 23 15.03 1.08 -12.51
C ASN A 23 15.49 2.12 -11.47
N GLY A 24 15.94 1.66 -10.30
CA GLY A 24 16.34 2.53 -9.19
C GLY A 24 16.57 1.79 -7.88
N THR A 25 16.71 2.54 -6.78
CA THR A 25 17.00 1.97 -5.45
C THR A 25 15.93 1.00 -4.97
N VAL A 26 14.66 1.31 -5.23
CA VAL A 26 13.54 0.44 -4.83
C VAL A 26 13.54 -0.87 -5.61
N SER A 27 13.65 -0.82 -6.95
CA SER A 27 13.68 -2.04 -7.75
C SER A 27 14.90 -2.90 -7.43
N ALA A 28 16.06 -2.28 -7.17
CA ALA A 28 17.26 -2.99 -6.74
C ALA A 28 17.07 -3.68 -5.38
N ALA A 29 16.41 -3.03 -4.41
CA ALA A 29 16.09 -3.66 -3.13
C ALA A 29 15.09 -4.81 -3.31
N LEU A 30 13.99 -4.58 -4.02
CA LEU A 30 13.02 -5.63 -4.32
C LEU A 30 13.69 -6.85 -4.99
N GLY A 31 14.55 -6.62 -5.97
CA GLY A 31 15.30 -7.67 -6.67
C GLY A 31 16.24 -8.47 -5.78
N ARG A 32 16.95 -7.83 -4.82
CA ARG A 32 17.79 -8.56 -3.84
C ARG A 32 17.00 -9.52 -2.98
N HIS A 33 15.74 -9.21 -2.71
CA HIS A 33 14.82 -10.03 -1.92
C HIS A 33 13.96 -10.97 -2.78
N GLY A 34 14.22 -11.08 -4.09
CA GLY A 34 13.51 -11.98 -5.01
C GLY A 34 12.23 -11.41 -5.64
N ALA A 35 11.79 -10.21 -5.23
CA ALA A 35 10.67 -9.49 -5.84
C ALA A 35 11.09 -8.80 -7.17
N THR A 36 11.54 -9.60 -8.13
CA THR A 36 11.81 -9.14 -9.50
C THR A 36 10.51 -8.76 -10.22
N GLU A 37 10.60 -7.95 -11.28
CA GLU A 37 9.43 -7.58 -12.10
C GLU A 37 8.66 -8.82 -12.58
N ALA A 38 9.36 -9.84 -13.07
CA ALA A 38 8.75 -11.09 -13.53
C ALA A 38 8.03 -11.84 -12.39
N ALA A 39 8.67 -11.97 -11.23
CA ALA A 39 8.06 -12.67 -10.09
C ALA A 39 6.83 -11.93 -9.54
N VAL A 40 6.89 -10.59 -9.47
CA VAL A 40 5.75 -9.75 -9.07
C VAL A 40 4.63 -9.82 -10.10
N LEU A 41 4.95 -9.88 -11.40
CA LEU A 41 3.98 -10.05 -12.47
C LEU A 41 3.25 -11.40 -12.37
N ASP A 42 3.99 -12.49 -12.15
CA ASP A 42 3.43 -13.83 -11.99
C ASP A 42 2.50 -13.90 -10.77
N ALA A 43 2.92 -13.33 -9.63
CA ALA A 43 2.08 -13.23 -8.45
C ALA A 43 0.83 -12.35 -8.69
N ALA A 44 0.97 -11.25 -9.45
CA ALA A 44 -0.18 -10.44 -9.83
C ALA A 44 -1.17 -11.23 -10.71
N HIS A 45 -0.68 -12.09 -11.61
CA HIS A 45 -1.54 -13.00 -12.39
C HIS A 45 -2.27 -14.02 -11.51
N GLN A 46 -1.62 -14.56 -10.48
CA GLN A 46 -2.28 -15.48 -9.52
C GLN A 46 -3.40 -14.80 -8.73
N ALA A 47 -3.34 -13.48 -8.55
CA ALA A 47 -4.37 -12.71 -7.87
C ALA A 47 -5.60 -12.39 -8.74
N ALA A 48 -5.57 -12.75 -10.03
CA ALA A 48 -6.69 -12.57 -10.93
C ALA A 48 -7.94 -13.36 -10.46
N PRO A 49 -9.16 -12.93 -10.83
CA PRO A 49 -9.46 -11.72 -11.61
C PRO A 49 -9.61 -10.45 -10.75
N LEU A 50 -9.63 -10.56 -9.42
CA LEU A 50 -10.04 -9.46 -8.53
C LEU A 50 -8.87 -8.67 -7.93
N GLY A 51 -7.62 -9.09 -8.19
CA GLY A 51 -6.40 -8.44 -7.70
C GLY A 51 -6.02 -8.86 -6.28
N ALA A 52 -4.82 -8.46 -5.86
CA ALA A 52 -4.17 -9.02 -4.66
C ALA A 52 -4.87 -8.63 -3.36
N GLY A 53 -5.46 -7.43 -3.30
CA GLY A 53 -6.28 -7.04 -2.15
C GLY A 53 -7.46 -7.99 -1.90
N ALA A 54 -8.10 -8.48 -2.96
CA ALA A 54 -9.19 -9.44 -2.84
C ALA A 54 -8.69 -10.85 -2.53
N ALA A 55 -7.51 -11.23 -3.07
CA ALA A 55 -6.86 -12.50 -2.71
C ALA A 55 -6.49 -12.53 -1.21
N ALA A 56 -5.96 -11.43 -0.68
CA ALA A 56 -5.69 -11.28 0.75
C ALA A 56 -6.97 -11.39 1.60
N ASP A 57 -8.05 -10.71 1.20
CA ASP A 57 -9.34 -10.80 1.90
C ASP A 57 -9.91 -12.23 1.85
N ARG A 58 -9.80 -12.91 0.70
CA ARG A 58 -10.21 -14.31 0.52
C ARG A 58 -9.46 -15.22 1.50
N ASP A 59 -8.14 -15.15 1.56
CA ASP A 59 -7.33 -15.99 2.44
C ASP A 59 -7.71 -15.82 3.91
N ILE A 60 -8.02 -14.59 4.33
CA ILE A 60 -8.50 -14.30 5.69
C ILE A 60 -9.87 -14.92 5.93
N LEU A 61 -10.82 -14.72 5.01
CA LEU A 61 -12.18 -15.24 5.13
C LEU A 61 -12.22 -16.77 5.13
N THR A 62 -11.41 -17.42 4.29
CA THR A 62 -11.28 -18.88 4.26
C THR A 62 -10.80 -19.43 5.60
N ARG A 63 -9.86 -18.77 6.27
CA ARG A 63 -9.41 -19.16 7.62
C ARG A 63 -10.50 -19.02 8.69
N LEU A 64 -11.47 -18.14 8.46
CA LEU A 64 -12.67 -17.98 9.31
C LEU A 64 -13.81 -18.93 8.92
N GLY A 65 -13.60 -19.81 7.95
CA GLY A 65 -14.62 -20.74 7.45
C GLY A 65 -15.67 -20.09 6.54
N VAL A 66 -15.40 -18.88 6.03
CA VAL A 66 -16.28 -18.16 5.11
C VAL A 66 -15.85 -18.45 3.67
N ASP A 67 -16.75 -19.01 2.88
CA ASP A 67 -16.56 -19.20 1.44
C ASP A 67 -16.75 -17.87 0.71
N ALA A 68 -15.66 -17.11 0.56
CA ALA A 68 -15.65 -15.82 -0.11
C ALA A 68 -16.01 -15.93 -1.60
N ASP A 69 -15.67 -17.03 -2.27
CA ASP A 69 -15.92 -17.20 -3.71
C ASP A 69 -17.42 -17.31 -4.01
N ARG A 70 -18.18 -17.95 -3.12
CA ARG A 70 -19.65 -17.97 -3.21
C ARG A 70 -20.27 -16.57 -3.14
N PHE A 71 -19.70 -15.66 -2.35
CA PHE A 71 -20.20 -14.28 -2.24
C PHE A 71 -19.71 -13.40 -3.40
N LEU A 72 -18.41 -13.48 -3.72
CA LEU A 72 -17.78 -12.65 -4.74
C LEU A 72 -18.24 -13.02 -6.16
N SER A 73 -18.53 -14.28 -6.43
CA SER A 73 -19.10 -14.72 -7.73
C SER A 73 -20.45 -14.07 -8.06
N ARG A 74 -21.17 -13.54 -7.06
CA ARG A 74 -22.48 -12.89 -7.20
C ARG A 74 -22.39 -11.36 -7.23
N LEU A 75 -21.22 -10.80 -6.99
CA LEU A 75 -21.01 -9.37 -6.78
C LEU A 75 -20.12 -8.79 -7.87
N SER A 76 -20.40 -7.56 -8.26
CA SER A 76 -19.50 -6.82 -9.15
C SER A 76 -18.17 -6.55 -8.43
N PRO A 77 -17.02 -6.56 -9.13
CA PRO A 77 -15.73 -6.16 -8.56
C PRO A 77 -15.74 -4.79 -7.88
N ALA A 78 -16.69 -3.92 -8.24
CA ALA A 78 -16.91 -2.63 -7.59
C ALA A 78 -17.21 -2.71 -6.08
N VAL A 79 -17.68 -3.87 -5.58
CA VAL A 79 -17.93 -4.08 -4.15
C VAL A 79 -16.65 -3.99 -3.32
N LEU A 80 -15.48 -4.31 -3.92
CA LEU A 80 -14.18 -4.27 -3.25
C LEU A 80 -13.71 -2.84 -2.90
N ASP A 81 -14.32 -1.84 -3.53
CA ASP A 81 -14.00 -0.42 -3.35
C ASP A 81 -15.18 0.37 -2.75
N LEU A 82 -16.10 -0.30 -2.05
CA LEU A 82 -17.14 0.38 -1.30
C LEU A 82 -16.52 1.12 -0.10
N PRO A 83 -16.76 2.43 0.06
CA PRO A 83 -16.20 3.17 1.17
C PRO A 83 -16.82 2.68 2.49
N VAL A 84 -15.98 2.46 3.50
CA VAL A 84 -16.44 2.36 4.89
C VAL A 84 -17.07 3.71 5.27
N ALA A 85 -18.23 3.67 5.94
CA ALA A 85 -19.10 4.84 6.18
C ALA A 85 -18.37 6.12 6.66
N ARG A 86 -18.94 7.29 6.32
CA ARG A 86 -18.33 8.63 6.42
C ARG A 86 -17.92 9.05 7.85
N GLU A 87 -16.67 9.47 8.02
CA GLU A 87 -16.32 10.51 9.01
C GLU A 87 -16.43 11.90 8.34
N PRO A 88 -17.12 12.89 8.92
CA PRO A 88 -17.38 14.17 8.28
C PRO A 88 -16.16 15.08 8.41
N LEU A 89 -15.23 15.00 7.46
CA LEU A 89 -14.19 16.00 7.29
C LEU A 89 -14.40 16.70 5.94
N LEU A 90 -14.63 18.02 6.00
CA LEU A 90 -14.91 18.97 4.91
C LEU A 90 -14.74 18.37 3.49
N PRO A 91 -15.82 17.85 2.89
CA PRO A 91 -15.78 16.77 1.90
C PRO A 91 -15.43 17.21 0.46
N LEU A 92 -15.16 18.50 0.23
CA LEU A 92 -15.14 19.05 -1.12
C LEU A 92 -13.93 18.62 -1.95
N ALA A 93 -12.78 18.36 -1.33
CA ALA A 93 -11.57 17.95 -2.04
C ALA A 93 -11.50 16.42 -2.24
N ALA A 94 -11.80 15.64 -1.20
CA ALA A 94 -11.72 14.17 -1.25
C ALA A 94 -12.72 13.56 -2.23
N ALA A 95 -13.97 14.06 -2.26
CA ALA A 95 -14.97 13.57 -3.21
C ALA A 95 -14.58 13.86 -4.67
N ARG A 96 -13.96 15.01 -4.95
CA ARG A 96 -13.45 15.35 -6.28
C ARG A 96 -12.27 14.48 -6.69
N ALA A 97 -11.32 14.22 -5.77
CA ALA A 97 -10.19 13.33 -6.02
C ALA A 97 -10.66 11.90 -6.36
N ARG A 98 -11.63 11.36 -5.61
CA ARG A 98 -12.21 10.04 -5.88
C ARG A 98 -12.93 9.97 -7.23
N ARG A 99 -13.75 10.98 -7.56
CA ARG A 99 -14.38 11.09 -8.89
C ARG A 99 -13.36 11.17 -10.02
N ARG A 100 -12.18 11.75 -9.78
CA ARG A 100 -11.09 11.76 -10.76
C ARG A 100 -10.46 10.38 -10.89
N CYS A 101 -10.21 9.69 -9.78
CA CYS A 101 -9.65 8.34 -9.78
C CYS A 101 -10.57 7.32 -10.46
N SER A 102 -11.88 7.46 -10.31
CA SER A 102 -12.88 6.62 -10.98
C SER A 102 -12.99 6.86 -12.49
N ARG A 103 -12.41 7.96 -13.00
CA ARG A 103 -12.33 8.26 -14.45
C ARG A 103 -11.09 7.66 -15.10
N VAL A 104 -10.12 7.19 -14.32
CA VAL A 104 -8.99 6.42 -14.85
C VAL A 104 -9.53 5.06 -15.30
N THR A 105 -9.01 4.54 -16.41
CA THR A 105 -9.41 3.23 -16.92
C THR A 105 -8.20 2.30 -16.85
N PRO A 106 -8.25 1.19 -16.09
CA PRO A 106 -9.27 0.86 -15.10
C PRO A 106 -9.16 1.81 -13.89
N PRO A 107 -10.24 1.95 -13.09
CA PRO A 107 -10.26 2.84 -11.93
C PRO A 107 -9.16 2.49 -10.92
N LEU A 108 -8.67 3.48 -10.17
CA LEU A 108 -7.73 3.24 -9.08
C LEU A 108 -8.47 2.69 -7.85
N GLY A 109 -8.04 1.54 -7.34
CA GLY A 109 -8.64 0.92 -6.15
C GLY A 109 -8.43 1.74 -4.87
N LEU A 110 -9.26 1.51 -3.85
CA LEU A 110 -9.14 2.18 -2.55
C LEU A 110 -7.84 1.82 -1.83
N ASP A 111 -7.34 0.60 -2.03
CA ASP A 111 -6.04 0.11 -1.57
C ASP A 111 -4.89 0.96 -2.15
N ALA A 112 -4.85 1.10 -3.47
CA ALA A 112 -3.84 1.89 -4.16
C ALA A 112 -3.93 3.39 -3.81
N GLN A 113 -5.15 3.94 -3.70
CA GLN A 113 -5.37 5.32 -3.23
C GLN A 113 -4.87 5.52 -1.79
N ALA A 114 -5.20 4.61 -0.88
CA ALA A 114 -4.80 4.69 0.52
C ALA A 114 -3.29 4.55 0.69
N ALA A 115 -2.64 3.65 -0.06
CA ALA A 115 -1.20 3.49 -0.06
C ALA A 115 -0.50 4.77 -0.57
N TYR A 116 -0.99 5.37 -1.66
CA TYR A 116 -0.45 6.63 -2.17
C TYR A 116 -0.64 7.79 -1.17
N GLU A 117 -1.83 7.92 -0.59
CA GLU A 117 -2.12 8.90 0.45
C GLU A 117 -1.24 8.71 1.70
N ALA A 118 -1.02 7.46 2.13
CA ALA A 118 -0.11 7.13 3.22
C ALA A 118 1.32 7.54 2.89
N SER A 119 1.80 7.28 1.67
CA SER A 119 3.16 7.63 1.26
C SER A 119 3.44 9.14 1.29
N LEU A 120 2.45 9.96 0.90
CA LEU A 120 2.54 11.43 1.00
C LEU A 120 2.65 11.87 2.46
N ARG A 121 1.82 11.28 3.34
CA ARG A 121 1.86 11.58 4.76
C ARG A 121 3.14 11.10 5.43
N LEU A 122 3.71 9.97 4.99
CA LEU A 122 5.01 9.51 5.46
C LEU A 122 6.11 10.51 5.10
N ALA A 123 6.13 11.01 3.86
CA ALA A 123 7.09 12.05 3.44
C ALA A 123 6.97 13.31 4.33
N LEU A 124 5.75 13.78 4.60
CA LEU A 124 5.51 14.90 5.51
C LEU A 124 5.93 14.58 6.96
N ALA A 125 5.66 13.36 7.44
CA ALA A 125 6.02 12.92 8.77
C ALA A 125 7.55 12.87 8.96
N ARG A 126 8.27 12.40 7.95
CA ARG A 126 9.75 12.36 7.90
C ARG A 126 10.38 13.74 7.66
N ARG A 127 9.57 14.76 7.36
CA ARG A 127 10.03 16.09 6.94
C ARG A 127 10.89 16.00 5.67
N ASP A 128 10.51 15.14 4.73
CA ASP A 128 11.10 15.10 3.40
C ASP A 128 10.62 16.31 2.57
N ARG A 129 11.49 16.83 1.68
CA ARG A 129 11.14 17.98 0.82
C ARG A 129 10.36 17.57 -0.43
N GLN A 130 10.45 16.29 -0.80
CA GLN A 130 9.89 15.73 -2.01
C GLN A 130 9.24 14.39 -1.67
N HIS A 131 8.10 14.13 -2.29
CA HIS A 131 7.53 12.79 -2.35
C HIS A 131 8.27 12.00 -3.43
N ARG A 132 8.59 10.74 -3.14
CA ARG A 132 9.51 9.90 -3.92
C ARG A 132 9.03 8.44 -3.89
N PRO A 133 9.39 7.59 -4.86
CA PRO A 133 8.95 6.19 -4.93
C PRO A 133 9.26 5.38 -3.66
N GLU A 134 10.34 5.70 -2.95
CA GLU A 134 10.72 5.02 -1.70
C GLU A 134 9.66 5.21 -0.61
N HIS A 135 9.02 6.39 -0.54
CA HIS A 135 7.92 6.60 0.41
C HIS A 135 6.74 5.69 0.10
N LEU A 136 6.45 5.50 -1.20
CA LEU A 136 5.39 4.60 -1.63
C LEU A 136 5.74 3.16 -1.28
N ALA A 137 6.95 2.70 -1.63
CA ALA A 137 7.43 1.37 -1.30
C ALA A 137 7.34 1.08 0.20
N LEU A 138 7.87 1.97 1.03
CA LEU A 138 7.84 1.82 2.49
C LEU A 138 6.41 1.70 3.03
N THR A 139 5.48 2.55 2.60
CA THR A 139 4.09 2.46 3.09
C THR A 139 3.32 1.29 2.51
N LEU A 140 3.58 0.94 1.25
CA LEU A 140 2.92 -0.17 0.57
C LEU A 140 3.29 -1.48 1.26
N ILE A 141 4.58 -1.72 1.48
CA ILE A 141 5.10 -2.93 2.13
C ILE A 141 4.69 -3.00 3.61
N ALA A 142 4.71 -1.86 4.32
CA ALA A 142 4.38 -1.83 5.74
C ALA A 142 2.88 -1.90 6.07
N LEU A 143 2.00 -1.47 5.16
CA LEU A 143 0.58 -1.31 5.46
C LEU A 143 -0.34 -2.22 4.66
N ASP A 144 0.00 -2.51 3.41
CA ASP A 144 -0.98 -3.01 2.45
C ASP A 144 -1.08 -4.54 2.42
N PRO A 145 -2.25 -5.13 2.72
CA PRO A 145 -2.43 -6.58 2.68
C PRO A 145 -2.28 -7.19 1.29
N GLY A 146 -2.65 -6.47 0.22
CA GLY A 146 -2.49 -6.96 -1.15
C GLY A 146 -1.02 -7.03 -1.55
N ALA A 147 -0.23 -6.00 -1.21
CA ALA A 147 1.21 -6.03 -1.41
C ALA A 147 1.88 -7.13 -0.58
N ALA A 148 1.48 -7.31 0.68
CA ALA A 148 2.00 -8.40 1.50
C ALA A 148 1.63 -9.79 0.95
N TRP A 149 0.43 -9.95 0.39
CA TRP A 149 0.03 -11.18 -0.28
C TRP A 149 0.93 -11.49 -1.49
N VAL A 150 1.20 -10.49 -2.34
CA VAL A 150 2.11 -10.63 -3.49
C VAL A 150 3.52 -10.99 -3.04
N LEU A 151 4.05 -10.29 -2.03
CA LEU A 151 5.39 -10.56 -1.51
C LEU A 151 5.47 -11.96 -0.88
N ALA A 152 4.43 -12.41 -0.18
CA ALA A 152 4.36 -13.76 0.36
C ALA A 152 4.30 -14.83 -0.74
N ALA A 153 3.53 -14.59 -1.83
CA ALA A 153 3.45 -15.49 -2.97
C ALA A 153 4.81 -15.66 -3.68
N VAL A 154 5.65 -14.60 -3.67
CA VAL A 154 7.02 -14.63 -4.21
C VAL A 154 8.03 -15.19 -3.19
N GLY A 155 7.63 -15.44 -1.93
CA GLY A 155 8.51 -15.96 -0.89
C GLY A 155 9.41 -14.93 -0.23
N VAL A 156 9.05 -13.65 -0.27
CA VAL A 156 9.84 -12.54 0.29
C VAL A 156 9.66 -12.43 1.79
N ASP A 157 10.79 -12.37 2.52
CA ASP A 157 10.81 -11.95 3.93
C ASP A 157 10.54 -10.44 4.02
N THR A 158 9.27 -10.11 4.26
CA THR A 158 8.77 -8.73 4.27
C THR A 158 9.45 -7.86 5.35
N PRO A 159 9.63 -8.30 6.60
CA PRO A 159 10.45 -7.60 7.59
C PRO A 159 11.87 -7.28 7.11
N ALA A 160 12.57 -8.25 6.50
CA ALA A 160 13.93 -8.04 6.01
C ALA A 160 13.98 -7.02 4.85
N LEU A 161 13.05 -7.13 3.90
CA LEU A 161 12.90 -6.16 2.81
C LEU A 161 12.61 -4.76 3.34
N LEU A 162 11.73 -4.63 4.34
CA LEU A 162 11.38 -3.33 4.90
C LEU A 162 12.56 -2.68 5.64
N THR A 163 13.38 -3.48 6.34
CA THR A 163 14.63 -3.02 6.95
C THR A 163 15.63 -2.54 5.91
N ASP A 164 15.89 -3.33 4.86
CA ASP A 164 16.80 -2.95 3.76
C ASP A 164 16.37 -1.64 3.08
N LEU A 165 15.07 -1.50 2.80
CA LEU A 165 14.52 -0.25 2.24
C LEU A 165 14.65 0.93 3.21
N ALA A 166 14.45 0.72 4.52
CA ALA A 166 14.60 1.77 5.52
C ALA A 166 16.06 2.24 5.64
N ASP A 167 17.01 1.31 5.55
CA ASP A 167 18.44 1.58 5.60
C ASP A 167 18.95 2.26 4.32
N ALA A 168 18.44 1.84 3.16
CA ALA A 168 18.73 2.50 1.87
C ALA A 168 18.08 3.88 1.77
N PHE A 169 16.97 4.10 2.50
CA PHE A 169 16.22 5.35 2.50
C PHE A 169 15.96 5.90 3.92
N PRO A 170 17.01 6.32 4.63
CA PRO A 170 16.89 6.81 6.00
C PRO A 170 16.20 8.19 6.02
N PRO A 171 15.51 8.56 7.12
CA PRO A 171 14.89 9.87 7.24
C PRO A 171 15.94 10.98 7.13
N PRO A 172 15.57 12.15 6.59
CA PRO A 172 16.55 13.18 6.27
C PRO A 172 17.28 13.64 7.53
N LYS A 173 18.60 13.74 7.44
CA LYS A 173 19.50 14.19 8.51
C LYS A 173 19.42 15.71 8.70
N ARG A 174 18.25 16.23 9.07
CA ARG A 174 18.02 17.65 9.38
C ARG A 174 18.65 18.07 10.72
N ASN A 175 18.53 19.34 11.08
CA ASN A 175 18.99 19.88 12.37
C ASN A 175 18.34 19.15 13.57
N LEU A 176 18.97 19.27 14.75
CA LEU A 176 18.56 18.55 15.96
C LEU A 176 17.11 18.82 16.36
N LEU A 177 16.64 20.06 16.20
CA LEU A 177 15.26 20.45 16.50
C LEU A 177 14.25 19.66 15.67
N LEU A 178 14.45 19.55 14.35
CA LEU A 178 13.55 18.79 13.48
C LEU A 178 13.63 17.29 13.75
N ARG A 179 14.78 16.76 14.19
CA ARG A 179 14.89 15.36 14.62
C ARG A 179 14.09 15.11 15.91
N ALA A 180 14.20 16.00 16.89
CA ALA A 180 13.44 15.92 18.14
C ALA A 180 11.93 16.03 17.87
N GLU A 181 11.51 17.00 17.05
CA GLU A 181 10.11 17.19 16.64
C GLU A 181 9.51 15.94 15.98
N ARG A 182 10.27 15.30 15.07
CA ARG A 182 9.86 14.00 14.49
C ARG A 182 9.69 12.94 15.55
N ARG A 183 10.66 12.80 16.47
CA ARG A 183 10.63 11.78 17.53
C ARG A 183 9.45 11.99 18.48
N LEU A 184 9.15 13.22 18.87
CA LEU A 184 8.01 13.56 19.72
C LEU A 184 6.68 13.28 19.02
N GLY A 185 6.55 13.71 17.77
CA GLY A 185 5.31 13.52 17.01
C GLY A 185 5.15 12.15 16.35
N ARG A 186 6.09 11.21 16.52
CA ARG A 186 6.10 9.94 15.76
C ARG A 186 4.87 9.10 16.01
N GLN A 187 4.44 8.98 17.28
CA GLN A 187 3.32 8.12 17.62
C GLN A 187 1.99 8.66 17.08
N SER A 188 1.72 9.95 17.28
CA SER A 188 0.52 10.59 16.75
C SER A 188 0.45 10.48 15.22
N ARG A 189 1.58 10.72 14.52
CA ARG A 189 1.65 10.60 13.05
C ARG A 189 1.49 9.16 12.57
N HIS A 190 2.12 8.19 13.23
CA HIS A 190 1.94 6.76 12.99
C HIS A 190 0.48 6.35 13.13
N HIS A 191 -0.15 6.64 14.27
CA HIS A 191 -1.56 6.32 14.50
C HIS A 191 -2.48 6.99 13.46
N GLY A 192 -2.21 8.26 13.12
CA GLY A 192 -2.98 8.97 12.10
C GLY A 192 -2.84 8.39 10.69
N LEU A 193 -1.68 7.81 10.35
CA LEU A 193 -1.43 7.10 9.10
C LEU A 193 -2.22 5.78 9.06
N VAL A 194 -2.02 4.92 10.08
CA VAL A 194 -2.68 3.61 10.18
C VAL A 194 -4.19 3.77 10.21
N ARG A 195 -4.72 4.65 11.07
CA ARG A 195 -6.16 4.89 11.20
C ARG A 195 -6.80 5.28 9.87
N ARG A 196 -6.15 6.18 9.10
CA ARG A 196 -6.70 6.62 7.80
C ARG A 196 -6.61 5.52 6.75
N TYR A 197 -5.51 4.78 6.69
CA TYR A 197 -5.40 3.65 5.77
C TYR A 197 -6.51 2.63 6.03
N GLN A 198 -6.69 2.22 7.28
CA GLN A 198 -7.73 1.27 7.70
C GLN A 198 -9.13 1.82 7.44
N HIS A 199 -9.35 3.12 7.69
CA HIS A 199 -10.64 3.75 7.42
C HIS A 199 -10.97 3.80 5.92
N THR A 200 -9.99 4.13 5.07
CA THR A 200 -10.21 4.19 3.62
C THR A 200 -10.43 2.82 3.01
N THR A 201 -9.66 1.81 3.43
CA THR A 201 -9.68 0.47 2.80
C THR A 201 -10.63 -0.51 3.49
N GLY A 202 -10.99 -0.27 4.76
CA GLY A 202 -11.63 -1.26 5.62
C GLY A 202 -10.72 -2.42 6.04
N ARG A 203 -9.43 -2.40 5.67
CA ARG A 203 -8.49 -3.50 5.91
C ARG A 203 -7.56 -3.20 7.08
N THR A 204 -7.24 -4.23 7.86
CA THR A 204 -6.19 -4.15 8.87
C THR A 204 -4.81 -4.07 8.21
N VAL A 205 -3.94 -3.22 8.72
CA VAL A 205 -2.58 -3.06 8.21
C VAL A 205 -1.69 -4.26 8.58
N THR A 206 -0.72 -4.58 7.73
CA THR A 206 0.17 -5.74 7.91
C THR A 206 1.20 -5.53 9.03
N SER A 207 1.90 -4.39 9.00
CA SER A 207 2.99 -4.05 9.93
C SER A 207 2.88 -2.60 10.40
N GLY A 208 1.74 -2.23 11.00
CA GLY A 208 1.46 -0.85 11.43
C GLY A 208 2.56 -0.23 12.30
N GLY A 209 3.11 -1.00 13.24
CA GLY A 209 4.19 -0.55 14.13
C GLY A 209 5.47 -0.12 13.41
N ALA A 210 5.76 -0.66 12.23
CA ALA A 210 6.94 -0.31 11.45
C ALA A 210 6.94 1.16 11.02
N ILE A 211 5.77 1.76 10.80
CA ILE A 211 5.65 3.18 10.43
C ILE A 211 6.26 4.10 11.49
N ALA A 212 6.11 3.79 12.78
CA ALA A 212 6.68 4.61 13.84
C ALA A 212 8.22 4.67 13.74
N THR A 213 8.84 3.55 13.42
CA THR A 213 10.28 3.43 13.16
C THR A 213 10.68 4.19 11.90
N LEU A 214 9.95 3.99 10.79
CA LEU A 214 10.21 4.66 9.50
C LEU A 214 10.11 6.20 9.55
N ILE A 215 9.34 6.75 10.49
CA ILE A 215 9.26 8.20 10.74
C ILE A 215 10.51 8.72 11.46
N ALA A 216 11.00 7.96 12.45
CA ALA A 216 12.02 8.44 13.39
C ALA A 216 13.46 8.17 12.92
N GLY A 217 13.68 7.04 12.24
CA GLY A 217 15.02 6.51 12.02
C GLY A 217 15.51 5.84 13.29
#